data_AF-A0A014PGS0-F1
#
_entry.id   AF-A0A014PGS0-F1
#
_cell.length_a   1.000
_cell.length_b   1.000
_cell.length_c   1.000
_cell.angle_alpha   90.00
_cell.angle_beta   90.00
_cell.angle_gamma   90.00
#
_symmetry.space_group_name_H-M   'P 1'
#
loop_
_entity.id
_entity.type
_entity.pdbx_description
1 polymer ?
#
loop_
_entity_poly.entity_id
_entity_poly.type
_entity_poly.pdbx_seq_one_letter_code
_entity_poly.pdbx_strand_id
1 'polypeptide(L)'
;MRPRGGSVDNSGQRRQFCTQKCLLGLVRGHALDQSCPNAALHRQGATLHRCATLRHPVNHAQWLNLLRAQLEKTLDGGITPLKQSGARCVLFKVTLLAYGYTFVSKGTIRAFIPDLEHEAAVYRRLDDLQGVIVPVFLGAIDLRSMNKTYFLDLRVYIVHLTFLAWGGESLYEAQGAAYITEQQVKGSLRAIHQHGVIHNDVRAENILLCRETNEVMMIDFERAVLLQPSRPPLATMTPNKRLLLQDTPRERKRHKSRRMTRCFAEDILMASGLFVATNT
;
A
#
# COMPACT_ATOMS: atom_id res chain seq x y z
N MET A 1 10.58 1.33 -50.50
CA MET A 1 11.04 1.83 -49.18
C MET A 1 9.92 2.69 -48.58
N ARG A 2 9.37 2.29 -47.43
CA ARG A 2 8.39 3.08 -46.67
C ARG A 2 8.96 3.28 -45.27
N PRO A 3 8.96 4.50 -44.69
CA PRO A 3 9.52 4.70 -43.37
C PRO A 3 8.57 4.12 -42.31
N ARG A 4 9.14 3.29 -41.43
CA ARG A 4 8.59 2.93 -40.12
C ARG A 4 9.02 3.98 -39.11
N GLY A 5 8.15 4.30 -38.16
CA GLY A 5 8.55 5.03 -36.95
C GLY A 5 7.45 5.91 -36.37
N GLY A 6 6.32 5.32 -35.97
CA GLY A 6 5.41 5.99 -35.05
C GLY A 6 6.09 6.09 -33.69
N SER A 7 6.32 7.31 -33.23
CA SER A 7 6.89 7.64 -31.92
C SER A 7 6.07 6.97 -30.82
N VAL A 8 6.66 6.03 -30.09
CA VAL A 8 6.07 5.46 -28.86
C VAL A 8 6.06 6.61 -27.85
N ASP A 9 4.87 7.03 -27.45
CA ASP A 9 4.64 8.17 -26.57
C ASP A 9 5.28 7.93 -25.19
N ASN A 10 6.54 8.34 -25.07
CA ASN A 10 7.41 8.14 -23.91
C ASN A 10 7.01 9.01 -22.70
N SER A 11 5.86 9.68 -22.79
CA SER A 11 5.36 10.60 -21.77
C SER A 11 4.96 9.89 -20.47
N GLY A 12 4.58 8.60 -20.51
CA GLY A 12 4.24 7.82 -19.31
C GLY A 12 5.43 7.52 -18.39
N GLN A 13 6.61 7.26 -18.95
CA GLN A 13 7.81 6.89 -18.18
C GLN A 13 8.37 8.07 -17.37
N ARG A 14 8.27 9.31 -17.90
CA ARG A 14 8.82 10.52 -17.26
C ARG A 14 7.86 11.19 -16.25
N ARG A 15 6.58 10.78 -16.18
CA ARG A 15 5.60 11.39 -15.26
C ARG A 15 5.95 11.16 -13.81
N GLN A 16 5.77 12.17 -12.96
CA GLN A 16 5.97 11.99 -11.52
C GLN A 16 4.78 11.22 -10.92
N PHE A 17 5.02 10.53 -9.80
CA PHE A 17 3.94 9.87 -9.06
C PHE A 17 2.98 10.92 -8.46
N CYS A 18 1.70 10.58 -8.38
CA CYS A 18 0.72 11.40 -7.66
C CYS A 18 1.02 11.39 -6.16
N THR A 19 0.67 12.49 -5.48
CA THR A 19 0.81 12.64 -4.03
C THR A 19 -0.12 11.67 -3.28
N GLN A 20 0.31 11.24 -2.10
CA GLN A 20 -0.45 10.45 -1.14
C GLN A 20 -1.78 11.13 -0.84
N LYS A 21 -1.76 12.43 -0.55
CA LYS A 21 -2.97 13.22 -0.31
C LYS A 21 -3.94 13.24 -1.50
N CYS A 22 -3.42 13.32 -2.73
CA CYS A 22 -4.25 13.28 -3.94
C CYS A 22 -4.95 11.93 -4.10
N LEU A 23 -4.20 10.84 -3.97
CA LEU A 23 -4.72 9.50 -4.16
C LEU A 23 -5.65 9.08 -3.01
N LEU A 24 -5.36 9.51 -1.78
CA LEU A 24 -6.28 9.35 -0.65
C LEU A 24 -7.58 10.13 -0.89
N GLY A 25 -7.49 11.33 -1.45
CA GLY A 25 -8.64 12.13 -1.84
C GLY A 25 -9.50 11.46 -2.89
N LEU A 26 -8.90 10.79 -3.88
CA LEU A 26 -9.61 9.97 -4.85
C LEU A 26 -10.36 8.80 -4.18
N VAL A 27 -9.68 8.05 -3.32
CA VAL A 27 -10.25 6.86 -2.64
C VAL A 27 -11.40 7.26 -1.70
N ARG A 28 -11.23 8.33 -0.92
CA ARG A 28 -12.22 8.79 0.08
C ARG A 28 -13.23 9.80 -0.46
N GLY A 29 -13.13 10.22 -1.72
CA GLY A 29 -13.98 11.26 -2.30
C GLY A 29 -13.74 12.66 -1.76
N HIS A 30 -12.54 12.93 -1.23
CA HIS A 30 -12.14 14.26 -0.77
C HIS A 30 -11.68 15.16 -1.94
N ALA A 31 -11.24 16.37 -1.61
CA ALA A 31 -10.73 17.32 -2.57
C ALA A 31 -9.41 16.85 -3.20
N LEU A 32 -9.24 17.19 -4.47
CA LEU A 32 -8.02 17.01 -5.24
C LEU A 32 -6.90 17.86 -4.65
N ASP A 33 -5.78 17.22 -4.37
CA ASP A 33 -4.58 17.90 -3.91
C ASP A 33 -3.98 18.80 -5.01
N GLN A 34 -3.80 20.08 -4.69
CA GLN A 34 -3.29 21.07 -5.62
C GLN A 34 -1.79 20.94 -5.83
N SER A 35 -1.06 20.37 -4.86
CA SER A 35 0.38 20.09 -4.98
C SER A 35 0.71 18.83 -5.79
N CYS A 36 -0.29 18.03 -6.17
CA CYS A 36 -0.04 16.86 -7.02
C CYS A 36 0.58 17.30 -8.36
N PRO A 37 1.71 16.71 -8.80
CA PRO A 37 2.36 17.08 -10.07
C PRO A 37 1.46 16.82 -11.29
N ASN A 38 0.46 15.95 -11.14
CA ASN A 38 -0.49 15.59 -12.19
C ASN A 38 -1.86 16.28 -12.02
N ALA A 39 -2.01 17.21 -11.06
CA ALA A 39 -3.28 17.85 -10.72
C ALA A 39 -3.98 18.51 -11.92
N ALA A 40 -3.21 19.12 -12.84
CA ALA A 40 -3.76 19.73 -14.05
C ALA A 40 -4.39 18.69 -14.99
N LEU A 41 -3.78 17.51 -15.13
CA LEU A 41 -4.28 16.41 -15.97
C LEU A 41 -5.56 15.81 -15.40
N HIS A 42 -5.61 15.67 -14.07
CA HIS A 42 -6.81 15.21 -13.39
C HIS A 42 -8.02 16.13 -13.68
N ARG A 43 -7.79 17.41 -14.00
CA ARG A 43 -8.87 18.37 -14.29
C ARG A 43 -9.24 18.48 -15.76
N GLN A 44 -8.49 17.89 -16.69
CA GLN A 44 -8.72 18.06 -18.13
C GLN A 44 -10.08 17.53 -18.63
N GLY A 45 -10.81 16.76 -17.81
CA GLY A 45 -12.18 16.32 -18.10
C GLY A 45 -13.30 17.02 -17.30
N ALA A 46 -12.98 17.99 -16.44
CA ALA A 46 -13.98 18.69 -15.63
C ALA A 46 -14.59 19.87 -16.43
N THR A 47 -15.87 19.75 -16.80
CA THR A 47 -16.61 20.82 -17.48
C THR A 47 -16.62 22.12 -16.66
N LEU A 48 -16.49 23.25 -17.36
CA LEU A 48 -16.42 24.65 -16.89
C LEU A 48 -17.52 25.05 -15.88
N HIS A 49 -17.41 24.60 -14.64
CA HIS A 49 -18.10 25.21 -13.51
C HIS A 49 -17.06 25.56 -12.45
N ARG A 50 -17.06 26.81 -12.00
CA ARG A 50 -16.04 27.41 -11.10
C ARG A 50 -15.84 26.69 -9.76
N CYS A 51 -16.70 25.72 -9.40
CA CYS A 51 -16.59 24.86 -8.21
C CYS A 51 -15.96 23.48 -8.50
N ALA A 52 -15.77 23.11 -9.78
CA ALA A 52 -15.28 21.80 -10.23
C ALA A 52 -13.75 21.64 -10.15
N THR A 53 -13.00 22.71 -9.85
CA THR A 53 -11.53 22.74 -9.90
C THR A 53 -10.83 22.08 -8.70
N LEU A 54 -11.58 21.80 -7.63
CA LEU A 54 -11.06 21.23 -6.39
C LEU A 54 -11.40 19.74 -6.21
N ARG A 55 -12.12 19.11 -7.15
CA ARG A 55 -12.55 17.71 -7.03
C ARG A 55 -11.94 16.84 -8.12
N HIS A 56 -11.86 15.54 -7.83
CA HIS A 56 -11.57 14.54 -8.85
C HIS A 56 -12.77 14.42 -9.81
N PRO A 57 -12.56 14.32 -11.13
CA PRO A 57 -13.64 14.18 -12.11
C PRO A 57 -14.30 12.80 -12.08
N VAL A 58 -13.66 11.84 -11.41
CA VAL A 58 -14.11 10.46 -11.26
C VAL A 58 -14.03 10.09 -9.78
N ASN A 59 -14.98 9.31 -9.30
CA ASN A 59 -14.87 8.66 -8.00
C ASN A 59 -13.98 7.40 -8.09
N HIS A 60 -13.66 6.81 -6.94
CA HIS A 60 -12.79 5.63 -6.86
C HIS A 60 -13.26 4.44 -7.70
N ALA A 61 -14.56 4.13 -7.69
CA ALA A 61 -15.12 3.01 -8.46
C ALA A 61 -15.03 3.27 -9.98
N GLN A 62 -15.34 4.48 -10.43
CA GLN A 62 -15.18 4.90 -11.83
C GLN A 62 -13.72 4.84 -12.25
N TRP A 63 -12.82 5.33 -11.41
CA TRP A 63 -11.37 5.25 -11.65
C TRP A 63 -10.90 3.81 -11.82
N LEU A 64 -11.33 2.89 -10.96
CA LEU A 64 -10.93 1.48 -11.03
C LEU A 64 -11.47 0.81 -12.30
N ASN A 65 -12.71 1.13 -12.70
CA ASN A 65 -13.30 0.64 -13.93
C ASN A 65 -12.57 1.14 -15.18
N LEU A 66 -12.16 2.43 -15.18
CA LEU A 66 -11.36 3.00 -16.27
C LEU A 66 -9.99 2.34 -16.36
N LEU A 67 -9.34 2.09 -15.22
CA LEU A 67 -8.08 1.36 -15.18
C LEU A 67 -8.25 -0.06 -15.71
N ARG A 68 -9.31 -0.77 -15.28
CA ARG A 68 -9.66 -2.10 -15.79
C ARG A 68 -9.83 -2.10 -17.31
N ALA A 69 -10.58 -1.15 -17.85
CA ALA A 69 -10.79 -1.01 -19.30
C ALA A 69 -9.48 -0.71 -20.06
N GLN A 70 -8.58 0.10 -19.48
CA GLN A 70 -7.25 0.33 -20.03
C GLN A 70 -6.44 -0.97 -20.11
N LEU A 71 -6.38 -1.75 -19.03
CA LEU A 71 -5.65 -3.01 -18.95
C LEU A 71 -6.21 -4.08 -19.90
N GLU A 72 -7.52 -4.10 -20.10
CA GLU A 72 -8.18 -5.00 -21.05
C GLU A 72 -7.76 -4.70 -22.49
N LYS A 73 -7.61 -3.41 -22.83
CA LYS A 73 -7.13 -2.96 -24.14
C LYS A 73 -5.65 -3.28 -24.35
N THR A 74 -4.78 -2.91 -23.40
CA THR A 74 -3.34 -3.12 -23.50
C THR A 74 -2.69 -3.19 -22.11
N LEU A 75 -1.70 -4.06 -21.98
CA LEU A 75 -0.86 -4.15 -20.78
C LEU A 75 0.44 -3.33 -20.92
N ASP A 76 0.71 -2.76 -22.09
CA ASP A 76 1.91 -1.94 -22.34
C ASP A 76 1.61 -0.45 -22.11
N GLY A 77 0.39 -0.02 -22.46
CA GLY A 77 -0.05 1.37 -22.35
C GLY A 77 -0.07 1.87 -20.91
N GLY A 78 0.87 2.76 -20.57
CA GLY A 78 0.93 3.41 -19.26
C GLY A 78 1.42 2.50 -18.14
N ILE A 79 1.99 1.33 -18.46
CA ILE A 79 2.61 0.42 -17.48
C ILE A 79 4.10 0.32 -17.79
N THR A 80 4.94 0.45 -16.79
CA THR A 80 6.39 0.30 -16.95
C THR A 80 6.95 -0.48 -15.76
N PRO A 81 7.65 -1.61 -15.98
CA PRO A 81 8.30 -2.33 -14.89
C PRO A 81 9.39 -1.46 -14.25
N LEU A 82 9.46 -1.51 -12.94
CA LEU A 82 10.50 -0.85 -12.15
C LEU A 82 11.61 -1.85 -11.85
N LYS A 83 12.85 -1.36 -11.76
CA LYS A 83 14.02 -2.19 -11.45
C LYS A 83 13.98 -2.78 -10.03
N GLN A 84 13.24 -2.15 -9.13
CA GLN A 84 12.96 -2.68 -7.80
C GLN A 84 11.94 -3.80 -7.93
N SER A 85 12.36 -5.03 -7.65
CA SER A 85 11.48 -6.20 -7.56
C SER A 85 11.71 -6.87 -6.22
N GLY A 86 10.62 -7.22 -5.54
CA GLY A 86 10.65 -8.03 -4.33
C GLY A 86 10.79 -9.51 -4.68
N ALA A 87 10.94 -10.36 -3.67
CA ALA A 87 11.05 -11.81 -3.87
C ALA A 87 9.77 -12.44 -4.47
N ARG A 88 8.59 -11.83 -4.22
CA ARG A 88 7.27 -12.35 -4.63
C ARG A 88 6.53 -11.48 -5.65
N CYS A 89 6.97 -10.25 -5.86
CA CYS A 89 6.29 -9.31 -6.74
C CYS A 89 7.26 -8.46 -7.56
N VAL A 90 6.78 -8.09 -8.74
CA VAL A 90 7.43 -7.12 -9.62
C VAL A 90 6.72 -5.79 -9.42
N LEU A 91 7.47 -4.71 -9.25
CA LEU A 91 6.89 -3.38 -9.17
C LEU A 91 6.71 -2.79 -10.57
N PHE A 92 5.58 -2.11 -10.76
CA PHE A 92 5.28 -1.37 -11.97
C PHE A 92 4.94 0.06 -11.61
N LYS A 93 5.39 1.00 -12.43
CA LYS A 93 4.81 2.32 -12.50
C LYS A 93 3.60 2.25 -13.43
N VAL A 94 2.45 2.64 -12.94
CA VAL A 94 1.18 2.61 -13.68
C VAL A 94 0.62 4.02 -13.79
N THR A 95 0.16 4.39 -14.97
CA THR A 95 -0.55 5.65 -15.22
C THR A 95 -1.91 5.35 -15.87
N LEU A 96 -2.99 5.80 -15.24
CA LEU A 96 -4.30 5.87 -15.89
C LEU A 96 -4.25 6.98 -16.93
N LEU A 97 -4.18 6.61 -18.21
CA LEU A 97 -3.90 7.53 -19.31
C LEU A 97 -4.95 8.63 -19.47
N ALA A 98 -6.22 8.30 -19.21
CA ALA A 98 -7.35 9.23 -19.38
C ALA A 98 -7.26 10.49 -18.49
N TYR A 99 -6.66 10.38 -17.30
CA TYR A 99 -6.61 11.46 -16.31
C TYR A 99 -5.22 11.68 -15.72
N GLY A 100 -4.21 10.91 -16.13
CA GLY A 100 -2.84 11.03 -15.65
C GLY A 100 -2.60 10.62 -14.20
N TYR A 101 -3.47 9.81 -13.58
CA TYR A 101 -3.18 9.26 -12.25
C TYR A 101 -2.03 8.29 -12.33
N THR A 102 -0.87 8.66 -11.77
CA THR A 102 0.35 7.87 -11.77
C THR A 102 0.65 7.34 -10.36
N PHE A 103 0.81 6.03 -10.23
CA PHE A 103 0.92 5.31 -8.96
C PHE A 103 1.77 4.05 -9.14
N VAL A 104 2.04 3.32 -8.05
CA VAL A 104 2.81 2.07 -8.09
C VAL A 104 1.89 0.87 -8.06
N SER A 105 2.27 -0.20 -8.73
CA SER A 105 1.59 -1.48 -8.67
C SER A 105 2.55 -2.59 -8.28
N LYS A 106 2.12 -3.48 -7.39
CA LYS A 106 2.72 -4.78 -7.17
C LYS A 106 2.04 -5.79 -8.06
N GLY A 107 2.78 -6.42 -8.97
CA GLY A 107 2.29 -7.52 -9.77
C GLY A 107 2.88 -8.86 -9.33
N THR A 108 2.05 -9.89 -9.26
CA THR A 108 2.49 -11.23 -8.86
C THR A 108 1.96 -12.35 -9.76
N ILE A 109 2.63 -13.51 -9.66
CA ILE A 109 2.24 -14.76 -10.30
C ILE A 109 1.14 -15.46 -9.49
N ARG A 110 0.48 -16.45 -10.10
CA ARG A 110 -0.63 -17.18 -9.48
C ARG A 110 -0.32 -17.74 -8.08
N ALA A 111 0.91 -18.21 -7.86
CA ALA A 111 1.32 -18.87 -6.62
C ALA A 111 1.31 -17.94 -5.39
N PHE A 112 1.54 -16.62 -5.57
CA PHE A 112 1.65 -15.65 -4.48
C PHE A 112 0.45 -14.68 -4.42
N ILE A 113 -0.63 -14.96 -5.15
CA ILE A 113 -1.89 -14.20 -5.01
C ILE A 113 -2.38 -14.16 -3.56
N PRO A 114 -2.38 -15.27 -2.79
CA PRO A 114 -2.83 -15.24 -1.40
C PRO A 114 -2.04 -14.25 -0.52
N ASP A 115 -0.73 -14.11 -0.76
CA ASP A 115 0.13 -13.21 0.00
C ASP A 115 -0.23 -11.73 -0.29
N LEU A 116 -0.52 -11.40 -1.56
CA LEU A 116 -0.93 -10.05 -1.96
C LEU A 116 -2.37 -9.70 -1.52
N GLU A 117 -3.28 -10.67 -1.55
CA GLU A 117 -4.64 -10.50 -1.00
C GLU A 117 -4.63 -10.29 0.52
N HIS A 118 -3.72 -10.99 1.20
CA HIS A 118 -3.47 -10.80 2.63
C HIS A 118 -2.89 -9.40 2.91
N GLU A 119 -1.88 -8.95 2.16
CA GLU A 119 -1.35 -7.60 2.26
C GLU A 119 -2.47 -6.54 2.02
N ALA A 120 -3.33 -6.74 1.02
CA ALA A 120 -4.49 -5.89 0.80
C ALA A 120 -5.49 -5.88 1.98
N ALA A 121 -5.64 -6.98 2.70
CA ALA A 121 -6.43 -7.03 3.94
C ALA A 121 -5.78 -6.23 5.08
N VAL A 122 -4.45 -6.20 5.13
CA VAL A 122 -3.70 -5.39 6.09
C VAL A 122 -3.88 -3.90 5.80
N TYR A 123 -3.72 -3.45 4.56
CA TYR A 123 -3.99 -2.05 4.21
C TYR A 123 -5.41 -1.63 4.56
N ARG A 124 -6.41 -2.49 4.32
CA ARG A 124 -7.80 -2.23 4.74
C ARG A 124 -7.98 -2.12 6.26
N ARG A 125 -7.20 -2.86 7.06
CA ARG A 125 -7.20 -2.73 8.53
C ARG A 125 -6.57 -1.41 8.98
N LEU A 126 -5.59 -0.92 8.23
CA LEU A 126 -4.83 0.29 8.51
C LEU A 126 -5.42 1.53 7.81
N ASP A 127 -6.72 1.55 7.52
CA ASP A 127 -7.35 2.63 6.73
C ASP A 127 -7.02 4.02 7.29
N ASP A 128 -7.12 4.20 8.61
CA ASP A 128 -6.86 5.48 9.30
C ASP A 128 -5.38 5.94 9.20
N LEU A 129 -4.46 5.01 8.90
CA LEU A 129 -3.03 5.28 8.79
C LEU A 129 -2.57 5.53 7.34
N GLN A 130 -3.45 5.32 6.36
CA GLN A 130 -3.13 5.46 4.95
C GLN A 130 -2.85 6.91 4.56
N GLY A 131 -1.76 7.10 3.79
CA GLY A 131 -1.27 8.41 3.38
C GLY A 131 -0.42 9.13 4.44
N VAL A 132 -0.19 8.50 5.59
CA VAL A 132 0.67 9.04 6.67
C VAL A 132 1.76 8.04 7.04
N ILE A 133 1.37 6.87 7.55
CA ILE A 133 2.28 5.83 8.05
C ILE A 133 2.39 4.65 7.07
N VAL A 134 1.37 4.43 6.25
CA VAL A 134 1.39 3.42 5.19
C VAL A 134 0.91 4.06 3.89
N PRO A 135 1.35 3.59 2.71
CA PRO A 135 0.85 4.10 1.45
C PRO A 135 -0.66 3.91 1.27
N VAL A 136 -1.29 4.79 0.51
CA VAL A 136 -2.71 4.64 0.15
C VAL A 136 -2.91 3.42 -0.74
N PHE A 137 -3.76 2.49 -0.31
CA PHE A 137 -4.25 1.36 -1.10
C PHE A 137 -5.37 1.80 -2.05
N LEU A 138 -5.17 1.56 -3.34
CA LEU A 138 -6.10 1.98 -4.40
C LEU A 138 -6.97 0.83 -4.90
N GLY A 139 -6.70 -0.40 -4.48
CA GLY A 139 -7.43 -1.59 -4.92
C GLY A 139 -6.52 -2.62 -5.61
N ALA A 140 -7.15 -3.66 -6.14
CA ALA A 140 -6.48 -4.72 -6.86
C ALA A 140 -7.32 -5.18 -8.05
N ILE A 141 -6.64 -5.69 -9.09
CA ILE A 141 -7.26 -6.28 -10.27
C ILE A 141 -6.61 -7.64 -10.54
N ASP A 142 -7.47 -8.64 -10.70
CA ASP A 142 -7.09 -9.95 -11.21
C ASP A 142 -7.17 -9.96 -12.74
N LEU A 143 -6.01 -10.05 -13.42
CA LEU A 143 -5.92 -10.08 -14.88
C LEU A 143 -6.53 -11.35 -15.47
N ARG A 144 -6.65 -12.43 -14.68
CA ARG A 144 -7.32 -13.67 -15.12
C ARG A 144 -8.79 -13.41 -15.44
N SER A 145 -9.43 -12.47 -14.73
CA SER A 145 -10.84 -12.09 -14.97
C SER A 145 -11.09 -11.41 -16.32
N MET A 146 -10.03 -11.03 -17.03
CA MET A 146 -10.06 -10.48 -18.40
C MET A 146 -9.24 -11.34 -19.38
N ASN A 147 -8.90 -12.58 -19.00
CA ASN A 147 -8.06 -13.50 -19.77
C ASN A 147 -6.73 -12.89 -20.23
N LYS A 148 -6.08 -12.12 -19.35
CA LYS A 148 -4.79 -11.46 -19.61
C LYS A 148 -3.69 -12.03 -18.72
N THR A 149 -2.45 -11.92 -19.19
CA THR A 149 -1.23 -12.23 -18.45
C THR A 149 -0.16 -11.25 -18.92
N TYR A 150 0.54 -10.61 -17.97
CA TYR A 150 1.69 -9.77 -18.28
C TYR A 150 2.95 -10.65 -18.26
N PHE A 151 3.67 -10.65 -19.37
CA PHE A 151 4.88 -11.46 -19.57
C PHE A 151 6.10 -10.55 -19.42
N LEU A 152 6.83 -10.68 -18.31
CA LEU A 152 8.03 -9.87 -18.08
C LEU A 152 9.29 -10.51 -18.67
N ASP A 153 9.50 -11.80 -18.40
CA ASP A 153 10.64 -12.62 -18.86
C ASP A 153 10.25 -14.11 -18.88
N LEU A 154 11.17 -14.99 -19.30
CA LEU A 154 10.95 -16.45 -19.33
C LEU A 154 10.39 -16.95 -17.98
N ARG A 155 9.12 -17.37 -18.00
CA ARG A 155 8.35 -17.98 -16.89
C ARG A 155 7.81 -17.03 -15.81
N VAL A 156 7.89 -15.70 -15.98
CA VAL A 156 7.24 -14.75 -15.05
C VAL A 156 5.90 -14.29 -15.62
N TYR A 157 4.84 -14.98 -15.20
CA TYR A 157 3.46 -14.76 -15.65
C TYR A 157 2.67 -13.97 -14.61
N ILE A 158 2.73 -12.65 -14.70
CA ILE A 158 2.01 -11.78 -13.76
C ILE A 158 0.52 -11.78 -14.11
N VAL A 159 -0.30 -12.13 -13.14
CA VAL A 159 -1.75 -12.35 -13.31
C VAL A 159 -2.60 -11.59 -12.29
N HIS A 160 -1.99 -10.98 -11.29
CA HIS A 160 -2.68 -10.20 -10.28
C HIS A 160 -1.90 -8.93 -9.98
N LEU A 161 -2.58 -7.79 -9.96
CA LEU A 161 -2.02 -6.47 -9.72
C LEU A 161 -2.69 -5.84 -8.51
N THR A 162 -1.91 -5.41 -7.53
CA THR A 162 -2.34 -4.54 -6.43
C THR A 162 -1.79 -3.14 -6.66
N PHE A 163 -2.58 -2.10 -6.36
CA PHE A 163 -2.26 -0.71 -6.65
C PHE A 163 -2.11 0.08 -5.35
N LEU A 164 -1.00 0.80 -5.22
CA LEU A 164 -0.63 1.62 -4.07
C LEU A 164 -0.18 3.01 -4.52
N ALA A 165 -0.34 4.01 -3.67
CA ALA A 165 0.39 5.27 -3.83
C ALA A 165 1.90 5.06 -3.66
N TRP A 166 2.70 5.93 -4.27
CA TRP A 166 4.16 5.86 -4.17
C TRP A 166 4.64 6.29 -2.77
N GLY A 167 5.24 5.37 -2.02
CA GLY A 167 5.62 5.60 -0.62
C GLY A 167 6.90 6.42 -0.40
N GLY A 168 7.68 6.67 -1.45
CA GLY A 168 8.96 7.39 -1.36
C GLY A 168 10.18 6.51 -1.61
N GLU A 169 11.35 7.02 -1.24
CA GLU A 169 12.63 6.33 -1.41
C GLU A 169 12.94 5.48 -0.18
N SER A 170 13.56 4.30 -0.37
CA SER A 170 13.89 3.40 0.74
C SER A 170 15.06 3.93 1.59
N LEU A 171 15.09 3.58 2.87
CA LEU A 171 16.22 3.92 3.76
C LEU A 171 17.56 3.37 3.24
N TYR A 172 17.54 2.22 2.56
CA TYR A 172 18.71 1.63 1.93
C TYR A 172 19.31 2.53 0.83
N GLU A 173 18.45 3.18 0.03
CA GLU A 173 18.86 4.05 -1.08
C GLU A 173 19.18 5.48 -0.63
N ALA A 174 18.65 5.89 0.53
CA ALA A 174 18.67 7.28 1.00
C ALA A 174 19.78 7.59 2.03
N GLN A 175 20.88 6.83 2.06
CA GLN A 175 22.01 6.91 3.03
C GLN A 175 22.71 8.30 3.17
N GLY A 176 22.18 9.37 2.56
CA GLY A 176 22.68 10.74 2.75
C GLY A 176 21.65 11.87 2.71
N ALA A 177 20.33 11.63 2.68
CA ALA A 177 19.36 12.70 2.34
C ALA A 177 18.28 13.07 3.37
N ALA A 178 18.07 12.31 4.45
CA ALA A 178 17.25 12.73 5.59
C ALA A 178 17.34 11.70 6.72
N TYR A 179 17.52 12.16 7.96
CA TYR A 179 17.59 11.30 9.13
C TYR A 179 16.20 10.79 9.49
N ILE A 180 15.79 9.66 8.92
CA ILE A 180 14.77 8.83 9.56
C ILE A 180 15.30 8.50 10.96
N THR A 181 14.54 8.85 11.99
CA THR A 181 14.92 8.55 13.37
C THR A 181 14.36 7.21 13.81
N GLU A 182 15.08 6.54 14.72
CA GLU A 182 14.58 5.32 15.38
C GLU A 182 13.22 5.57 16.06
N GLN A 183 13.01 6.77 16.61
CA GLN A 183 11.76 7.14 17.26
C GLN A 183 10.58 7.24 16.28
N GLN A 184 10.80 7.77 15.06
CA GLN A 184 9.77 7.79 14.01
C GLN A 184 9.37 6.38 13.60
N VAL A 185 10.35 5.50 13.32
CA VAL A 185 10.09 4.09 12.98
C VAL A 185 9.30 3.39 14.07
N LYS A 186 9.72 3.54 15.34
CA LYS A 186 9.02 2.96 16.49
C LYS A 186 7.63 3.55 16.69
N GLY A 187 7.45 4.85 16.43
CA GLY A 187 6.15 5.52 16.46
C GLY A 187 5.17 4.91 15.45
N SER A 188 5.62 4.78 14.20
CA SER A 188 4.87 4.13 13.12
C SER A 188 4.47 2.69 13.45
N LEU A 189 5.42 1.90 13.96
CA LEU A 189 5.14 0.51 14.38
C LEU A 189 4.12 0.44 15.51
N ARG A 190 4.22 1.31 16.51
CA ARG A 190 3.23 1.36 17.61
C ARG A 190 1.84 1.70 17.09
N ALA A 191 1.71 2.63 16.14
CA ALA A 191 0.42 2.95 15.53
C ALA A 191 -0.15 1.74 14.77
N ILE A 192 0.68 1.00 14.02
CA ILE A 192 0.30 -0.24 13.35
C ILE A 192 -0.13 -1.32 14.36
N HIS A 193 0.62 -1.49 15.45
CA HIS A 193 0.31 -2.43 16.53
C HIS A 193 -1.02 -2.12 17.22
N GLN A 194 -1.37 -0.84 17.39
CA GLN A 194 -2.65 -0.40 17.94
C GLN A 194 -3.85 -0.82 17.08
N HIS A 195 -3.64 -1.00 15.77
CA HIS A 195 -4.66 -1.54 14.84
C HIS A 195 -4.70 -3.08 14.82
N GLY A 196 -3.95 -3.71 15.71
CA GLY A 196 -3.85 -5.16 15.83
C GLY A 196 -3.11 -5.77 14.65
N VAL A 197 -2.13 -5.07 14.08
CA VAL A 197 -1.28 -5.59 13.01
C VAL A 197 0.13 -5.77 13.55
N ILE A 198 0.76 -6.92 13.29
CA ILE A 198 2.19 -7.15 13.52
C ILE A 198 2.85 -7.21 12.16
N HIS A 199 3.98 -6.53 11.94
CA HIS A 199 4.61 -6.45 10.63
C HIS A 199 5.41 -7.70 10.27
N ASN A 200 6.20 -8.26 11.21
CA ASN A 200 7.07 -9.44 11.04
C ASN A 200 8.16 -9.36 9.94
N ASP A 201 8.38 -8.19 9.34
CA ASP A 201 9.41 -8.00 8.31
C ASP A 201 9.97 -6.57 8.33
N VAL A 202 10.28 -6.09 9.54
CA VAL A 202 10.84 -4.75 9.74
C VAL A 202 12.30 -4.75 9.31
N ARG A 203 12.58 -4.13 8.16
CA ARG A 203 13.92 -4.01 7.55
C ARG A 203 14.04 -2.69 6.79
N ALA A 204 15.26 -2.22 6.55
CA ALA A 204 15.53 -0.91 5.93
C ALA A 204 14.85 -0.73 4.55
N GLU A 205 14.72 -1.81 3.78
CA GLU A 205 14.10 -1.82 2.45
C GLU A 205 12.58 -1.64 2.51
N ASN A 206 11.96 -1.98 3.64
CA ASN A 206 10.52 -1.87 3.86
C ASN A 206 10.13 -0.58 4.58
N ILE A 207 11.09 0.32 4.80
CA ILE A 207 10.93 1.61 5.46
C ILE A 207 11.28 2.69 4.44
N LEU A 208 10.26 3.45 4.04
CA LEU A 208 10.37 4.49 3.03
C LEU A 208 10.29 5.87 3.66
N LEU A 209 11.03 6.83 3.10
CA LEU A 209 10.86 8.24 3.39
C LEU A 209 9.93 8.88 2.37
N CYS A 210 8.73 9.27 2.81
CA CYS A 210 7.83 10.02 1.97
C CYS A 210 8.19 11.51 2.03
N ARG A 211 8.77 12.05 0.95
CA ARG A 211 9.14 13.48 0.87
C ARG A 211 7.94 14.43 0.98
N GLU A 212 6.74 13.97 0.62
CA GLU A 212 5.51 14.79 0.71
C GLU A 212 5.12 15.05 2.16
N THR A 213 5.11 14.02 2.99
CA THR A 213 4.69 14.11 4.40
C THR A 213 5.86 14.36 5.33
N ASN A 214 7.10 14.15 4.86
CA ASN A 214 8.32 14.06 5.67
C ASN A 214 8.21 13.01 6.79
N GLU A 215 7.38 11.99 6.56
CA GLU A 215 7.12 10.90 7.49
C GLU A 215 7.64 9.57 6.92
N VAL A 216 7.83 8.63 7.84
CA VAL A 216 8.21 7.25 7.52
C VAL A 216 6.98 6.45 7.10
N MET A 217 7.06 5.82 5.93
CA MET A 217 6.06 4.87 5.47
C MET A 217 6.55 3.43 5.58
N MET A 218 5.71 2.58 6.16
CA MET A 218 5.92 1.13 6.25
C MET A 218 5.24 0.45 5.05
N ILE A 219 5.97 -0.46 4.40
CA ILE A 219 5.49 -1.24 3.25
C ILE A 219 5.79 -2.73 3.43
N ASP A 220 5.25 -3.54 2.52
CA ASP A 220 5.48 -4.98 2.46
C ASP A 220 4.91 -5.74 3.67
N PHE A 221 3.58 -5.82 3.70
CA PHE A 221 2.83 -6.53 4.73
C PHE A 221 2.53 -7.99 4.37
N GLU A 222 3.24 -8.60 3.42
CA GLU A 222 3.04 -9.99 3.01
C GLU A 222 3.18 -10.97 4.19
N ARG A 223 4.08 -10.66 5.14
CA ARG A 223 4.36 -11.48 6.34
C ARG A 223 3.60 -11.02 7.58
N ALA A 224 2.81 -9.96 7.45
CA ALA A 224 2.14 -9.35 8.58
C ALA A 224 1.10 -10.30 9.20
N VAL A 225 0.82 -10.13 10.48
CA VAL A 225 -0.22 -10.90 11.17
C VAL A 225 -1.33 -9.97 11.60
N LEU A 226 -2.54 -10.25 11.12
CA LEU A 226 -3.76 -9.61 11.57
C LEU A 226 -4.25 -10.27 12.86
N LEU A 227 -4.15 -9.54 13.96
CA LEU A 227 -4.73 -9.94 15.23
C LEU A 227 -6.24 -9.74 15.17
N GLN A 228 -6.96 -10.70 15.76
CA GLN A 228 -8.39 -10.54 15.98
C GLN A 228 -8.60 -9.33 16.90
N PRO A 229 -9.51 -8.41 16.55
CA PRO A 229 -9.86 -7.32 17.46
C PRO A 229 -10.27 -7.94 18.80
N SER A 230 -9.71 -7.41 19.89
CA SER A 230 -10.14 -7.78 21.23
C SER A 230 -11.64 -7.58 21.31
N ARG A 231 -12.41 -8.68 21.39
CA ARG A 231 -13.84 -8.60 21.71
C ARG A 231 -13.93 -7.72 22.97
N PRO A 232 -14.78 -6.67 22.98
CA PRO A 232 -15.03 -5.96 24.22
C PRO A 232 -15.40 -7.00 25.28
N PRO A 233 -14.89 -6.91 26.51
CA PRO A 233 -15.34 -7.79 27.57
C PRO A 233 -16.87 -7.71 27.58
N LEU A 234 -17.54 -8.86 27.49
CA LEU A 234 -18.98 -8.93 27.76
C LEU A 234 -19.22 -8.14 29.04
N ALA A 235 -20.08 -7.12 28.96
CA ALA A 235 -20.39 -6.25 30.07
C ALA A 235 -20.60 -7.10 31.32
N THR A 236 -19.97 -6.70 32.43
CA THR A 236 -20.06 -7.39 33.72
C THR A 236 -21.52 -7.53 34.10
N MET A 237 -22.09 -8.72 33.88
CA MET A 237 -23.38 -9.09 34.44
C MET A 237 -23.22 -9.16 35.96
N THR A 238 -24.06 -8.40 36.66
CA THR A 238 -24.21 -8.46 38.11
C THR A 238 -24.56 -9.89 38.54
N PRO A 239 -24.05 -10.35 39.70
CA PRO A 239 -24.07 -11.76 40.05
C PRO A 239 -25.47 -12.20 40.51
N ASN A 240 -26.12 -13.07 39.74
CA ASN A 240 -27.13 -13.97 40.30
C ASN A 240 -26.49 -15.33 40.60
N LYS A 241 -26.74 -15.79 41.83
CA LYS A 241 -26.14 -16.93 42.52
C LYS A 241 -26.39 -18.28 41.82
N ARG A 242 -25.41 -19.20 42.00
CA ARG A 242 -25.40 -20.69 41.80
C ARG A 242 -25.30 -21.15 40.34
N LEU A 243 -24.49 -22.13 39.92
CA LEU A 243 -23.65 -23.16 40.56
C LEU A 243 -22.55 -23.57 39.53
N LEU A 244 -21.45 -24.15 40.02
CA LEU A 244 -20.26 -24.58 39.25
C LEU A 244 -20.60 -25.47 38.03
N LEU A 245 -20.00 -25.14 36.87
CA LEU A 245 -19.33 -26.10 36.00
C LEU A 245 -18.02 -25.47 35.50
N GLN A 246 -16.91 -26.16 35.75
CA GLN A 246 -15.59 -25.80 35.28
C GLN A 246 -15.51 -26.03 33.77
N ASP A 247 -15.13 -24.99 33.03
CA ASP A 247 -14.45 -25.13 31.74
C ASP A 247 -13.47 -23.97 31.60
N THR A 248 -12.20 -24.29 31.36
CA THR A 248 -11.03 -23.39 31.45
C THR A 248 -10.84 -22.52 30.20
N PRO A 249 -10.97 -21.16 30.30
CA PRO A 249 -10.65 -20.23 29.22
C PRO A 249 -9.50 -19.27 29.59
N ARG A 250 -9.00 -19.31 30.83
CA ARG A 250 -8.06 -18.31 31.38
C ARG A 250 -6.61 -18.53 30.93
N GLU A 251 -6.15 -19.77 30.84
CA GLU A 251 -4.77 -20.08 30.42
C GLU A 251 -4.55 -19.82 28.93
N ARG A 252 -5.49 -20.24 28.06
CA ARG A 252 -5.46 -19.93 26.62
C ARG A 252 -5.46 -18.43 26.35
N LYS A 253 -6.20 -17.62 27.13
CA LYS A 253 -6.19 -16.16 27.03
C LYS A 253 -4.85 -15.55 27.46
N ARG A 254 -4.27 -16.00 28.58
CA ARG A 254 -2.93 -15.56 29.04
C ARG A 254 -1.84 -15.90 28.04
N HIS A 255 -1.87 -17.10 27.45
CA HIS A 255 -0.86 -17.54 26.48
C HIS A 255 -0.94 -16.74 25.17
N LYS A 256 -2.15 -16.45 24.67
CA LYS A 256 -2.36 -15.58 23.50
C LYS A 256 -1.90 -14.14 23.76
N SER A 257 -2.23 -13.58 24.92
CA SER A 257 -1.82 -12.23 25.32
C SER A 257 -0.29 -12.11 25.45
N ARG A 258 0.38 -13.07 26.12
CA ARG A 258 1.85 -13.08 26.23
C ARG A 258 2.53 -13.22 24.87
N ARG A 259 2.02 -14.08 23.98
CA ARG A 259 2.55 -14.24 22.61
C ARG A 259 2.42 -12.95 21.80
N MET A 260 1.28 -12.25 21.93
CA MET A 260 1.04 -10.97 21.25
C MET A 260 2.02 -9.90 21.70
N THR A 261 2.20 -9.72 23.02
CA THR A 261 3.18 -8.76 23.56
C THR A 261 4.60 -9.07 23.10
N ARG A 262 4.95 -10.36 22.97
CA ARG A 262 6.27 -10.76 22.45
C ARG A 262 6.46 -10.38 20.98
N CYS A 263 5.47 -10.63 20.12
CA CYS A 263 5.59 -10.30 18.70
C CYS A 263 5.62 -8.78 18.44
N PHE A 264 4.89 -7.98 19.24
CA PHE A 264 5.06 -6.52 19.19
C PHE A 264 6.47 -6.09 19.60
N ALA A 265 7.04 -6.72 20.63
CA ALA A 265 8.41 -6.44 21.04
C ALA A 265 9.44 -6.86 19.98
N GLU A 266 9.20 -7.94 19.25
CA GLU A 266 10.05 -8.41 18.14
C GLU A 266 10.15 -7.34 17.03
N ASP A 267 9.03 -6.80 16.55
CA ASP A 267 9.03 -5.70 15.54
C ASP A 267 9.82 -4.47 16.02
N ILE A 268 9.62 -4.06 17.29
CA ILE A 268 10.30 -2.89 17.87
C ILE A 268 11.80 -3.14 18.05
N LEU A 269 12.19 -4.38 18.37
CA LEU A 269 13.59 -4.77 18.49
C LEU A 269 14.28 -4.75 17.12
N MET A 270 13.63 -5.27 16.08
CA MET A 270 14.11 -5.20 14.70
C MET A 270 14.32 -3.75 14.26
N ALA A 271 13.36 -2.86 14.56
CA ALA A 271 13.50 -1.43 14.30
C ALA A 271 14.72 -0.80 15.00
N SER A 272 15.00 -1.21 16.24
CA SER A 272 16.17 -0.71 16.99
C SER A 272 17.48 -1.15 16.33
N GLY A 273 17.53 -2.39 15.84
CA GLY A 273 18.72 -2.96 15.19
C GLY A 273 19.16 -2.22 13.93
N LEU A 274 18.23 -1.56 13.23
CA LEU A 274 18.53 -0.78 12.02
C LEU A 274 19.47 0.40 12.27
N PHE A 275 19.47 0.96 13.49
CA PHE A 275 20.26 2.13 13.87
C PHE A 275 21.53 1.80 14.66
N VAL A 276 21.68 0.54 15.08
CA VAL A 276 22.91 0.07 15.75
C VAL A 276 23.99 -0.25 14.72
N ALA A 277 23.62 -0.75 13.55
CA ALA A 277 24.55 -1.10 12.46
C ALA A 277 25.12 0.11 11.70
N THR A 278 24.63 1.33 11.96
CA THR A 278 25.06 2.57 11.29
C THR A 278 26.07 3.39 12.10
N ASN A 279 26.42 2.96 13.32
CA ASN A 279 27.29 3.67 14.27
C ASN A 279 28.68 3.04 14.44
N THR A 280 29.11 2.19 13.51
CA THR A 280 30.47 1.59 13.44
C THR A 280 31.10 1.91 12.11
#